data_AF-A0A9X0AEG5-F1
#
_entry.id   AF-A0A9X0AEG5-F1
#
_cell.length_a   1.000
_cell.length_b   1.000
_cell.length_c   1.000
_cell.angle_alpha   90.00
_cell.angle_beta   90.00
_cell.angle_gamma   90.00
#
_symmetry.space_group_name_H-M   'P 1'
#
loop_
_entity.id
_entity.type
_entity.pdbx_description
1 polymer ?
#
loop_
_entity_poly.entity_id
_entity_poly.type
_entity_poly.pdbx_seq_one_letter_code
_entity_poly.pdbx_strand_id
1 'polypeptide(L)'
;MVLYNTVFVVVRTDQNPVLFIGGQQLLPFCYNPLQLALIALPGCSVPFVRNRISSAQVRTMHPSYINMLLIQSRGRIVPNRCCTYRRRGLMPFLECHRVAGHFCSCCGNCK
;
A
#
# COMPACT_ATOMS: atom_id res chain seq x y z
N MET A 1 -22.95 16.63 3.28
CA MET A 1 -22.14 15.49 2.82
C MET A 1 -20.67 15.92 2.76
N VAL A 2 -20.03 15.98 3.91
CA VAL A 2 -18.60 16.33 4.08
C VAL A 2 -18.11 15.49 5.26
N LEU A 3 -16.82 15.11 5.23
CA LEU A 3 -16.03 14.32 6.19
C LEU A 3 -15.71 12.92 5.64
N TYR A 4 -14.47 12.50 5.88
CA TYR A 4 -13.75 11.35 5.31
C TYR A 4 -13.14 11.59 3.92
N ASN A 5 -11.78 11.58 3.86
CA ASN A 5 -10.90 11.37 2.69
C ASN A 5 -9.91 12.47 2.26
N THR A 6 -9.56 13.43 3.14
CA THR A 6 -8.38 14.30 2.96
C THR A 6 -7.24 14.03 3.95
N VAL A 7 -7.44 13.17 4.95
CA VAL A 7 -6.54 13.08 6.12
C VAL A 7 -5.30 12.21 5.88
N PHE A 8 -5.29 11.35 4.86
CA PHE A 8 -4.23 10.34 4.68
C PHE A 8 -3.26 10.62 3.54
N VAL A 9 -3.44 11.69 2.76
CA VAL A 9 -2.57 11.97 1.61
C VAL A 9 -2.07 13.40 1.66
N VAL A 10 -0.75 13.58 1.70
CA VAL A 10 -0.14 14.88 1.39
C VAL A 10 0.37 14.83 -0.05
N VAL A 11 -0.14 15.75 -0.86
CA VAL A 11 0.30 15.94 -2.25
C VAL A 11 1.05 17.26 -2.33
N ARG A 12 2.37 17.21 -2.55
CA ARG A 12 3.16 18.38 -2.96
C ARG A 12 3.42 18.27 -4.46
N THR A 13 3.44 19.40 -5.17
CA THR A 13 3.50 19.43 -6.65
C THR A 13 4.84 18.96 -7.22
N ASP A 14 5.89 18.89 -6.41
CA ASP A 14 7.26 18.49 -6.74
C ASP A 14 7.66 17.09 -6.23
N GLN A 15 6.86 16.47 -5.34
CA GLN A 15 7.19 15.19 -4.71
C GLN A 15 6.15 14.10 -4.98
N ASN A 16 6.60 12.84 -4.86
CA ASN A 16 5.68 11.71 -4.84
C ASN A 16 4.75 11.83 -3.62
N PRO A 17 3.42 11.68 -3.79
CA PRO A 17 2.48 11.73 -2.68
C PRO A 17 2.73 10.60 -1.69
N VAL A 18 2.37 10.85 -0.43
CA VAL A 18 2.57 9.92 0.69
C VAL A 18 1.24 9.57 1.33
N LEU A 19 1.00 8.27 1.54
CA LEU A 19 -0.12 7.72 2.30
C LEU A 19 0.27 7.55 3.78
N PHE A 20 -0.41 8.27 4.69
CA PHE A 20 -0.20 8.17 6.15
C PHE A 20 -1.00 7.01 6.74
N ILE A 21 -0.56 5.79 6.46
CA ILE A 21 -1.22 4.52 6.81
C ILE A 21 -0.36 3.60 7.70
N GLY A 22 0.64 4.18 8.38
CA GLY A 22 1.56 3.44 9.25
C GLY A 22 0.94 2.97 10.57
N GLY A 23 -0.16 3.57 11.00
CA GLY A 23 -0.94 3.14 12.17
C GLY A 23 -2.08 2.19 11.77
N GLN A 24 -3.22 2.31 12.45
CA GLN A 24 -4.40 1.44 12.24
C GLN A 24 -5.42 2.00 11.23
N GLN A 25 -5.04 2.95 10.38
CA GLN A 25 -5.95 3.61 9.43
C GLN A 25 -6.65 2.61 8.48
N LEU A 26 -6.00 1.49 8.17
CA LEU A 26 -6.55 0.45 7.29
C LEU A 26 -7.41 -0.60 8.02
N LEU A 27 -7.49 -0.56 9.35
CA LEU A 27 -8.21 -1.55 10.17
C LEU A 27 -9.68 -1.76 9.74
N PRO A 28 -10.48 -0.72 9.43
CA PRO A 28 -11.88 -0.90 9.03
C PRO A 28 -12.08 -1.69 7.73
N PHE A 29 -10.99 -1.92 6.98
CA PHE A 29 -10.99 -2.58 5.68
C PHE A 29 -10.28 -3.95 5.73
N CYS A 30 -9.91 -4.41 6.92
CA CYS A 30 -9.31 -5.71 7.17
C CYS A 30 -10.39 -6.72 7.56
N TYR A 31 -10.69 -7.68 6.68
CA TYR A 31 -11.79 -8.64 6.85
C TYR A 31 -11.33 -10.09 7.01
N ASN A 32 -10.05 -10.39 6.82
CA ASN A 32 -9.53 -11.75 6.97
C ASN A 32 -8.35 -11.83 7.96
N PRO A 33 -8.05 -13.02 8.51
CA PRO A 33 -7.02 -13.19 9.53
C PRO A 33 -5.62 -12.71 9.09
N LEU A 34 -5.26 -12.86 7.81
CA LEU A 34 -3.96 -12.41 7.29
C LEU A 34 -3.86 -10.87 7.31
N GLN A 35 -4.94 -10.17 6.94
CA GLN A 35 -4.99 -8.71 7.02
C GLN A 35 -4.92 -8.22 8.47
N LEU A 36 -5.65 -8.88 9.37
CA LEU A 36 -5.66 -8.56 10.81
C LEU A 36 -4.32 -8.84 11.48
N ALA A 37 -3.61 -9.89 11.08
CA ALA A 37 -2.25 -10.15 11.55
C ALA A 37 -1.27 -9.06 11.11
N LEU A 38 -1.40 -8.58 9.86
CA LEU A 38 -0.54 -7.53 9.34
C LEU A 38 -0.82 -6.15 9.94
N ILE A 39 -2.09 -5.76 10.11
CA ILE A 39 -2.41 -4.43 10.66
C ILE A 39 -1.86 -4.24 12.08
N ALA A 40 -1.75 -5.34 12.85
CA ALA A 40 -1.16 -5.36 14.18
C ALA A 40 0.37 -5.12 14.22
N LEU A 41 1.05 -5.30 13.09
CA LEU A 41 2.48 -4.98 12.97
C LEU A 41 2.71 -3.46 12.87
N PRO A 42 3.85 -2.96 13.38
CA PRO A 42 4.23 -1.57 13.15
C PRO A 42 4.32 -1.29 11.65
N GLY A 43 3.74 -0.18 11.23
CA GLY A 43 3.74 0.25 9.83
C GLY A 43 4.39 1.60 9.64
N CYS A 44 4.69 1.89 8.37
CA CYS A 44 5.23 3.17 7.92
C CYS A 44 4.26 3.86 6.96
N SER A 45 4.45 5.17 6.80
CA SER A 45 3.82 5.90 5.71
C SER A 45 4.37 5.43 4.37
N VAL A 46 3.51 5.38 3.35
CA VAL A 46 3.82 4.76 2.07
C VAL A 46 3.92 5.82 0.98
N PRO A 47 5.12 6.14 0.47
CA PRO A 47 5.25 6.96 -0.73
C PRO A 47 4.78 6.16 -1.95
N PHE A 48 4.03 6.81 -2.84
CA PHE A 48 3.56 6.20 -4.07
C PHE A 48 3.81 7.10 -5.27
N VAL A 49 3.97 6.49 -6.45
CA VAL A 49 4.22 7.22 -7.69
C VAL A 49 2.98 8.01 -8.07
N ARG A 50 3.15 9.32 -8.26
CA ARG A 50 2.04 10.20 -8.66
C ARG A 50 1.35 9.66 -9.92
N ASN A 51 0.02 9.77 -9.96
CA ASN A 51 -0.82 9.29 -11.07
C ASN A 51 -0.80 7.76 -11.30
N ARG A 52 -0.22 6.96 -10.39
CA ARG A 52 -0.27 5.49 -10.45
C ARG A 52 -1.26 4.85 -9.49
N ILE A 53 -1.58 5.54 -8.40
CA ILE A 53 -2.75 5.26 -7.57
C ILE A 53 -3.65 6.49 -7.63
N SER A 54 -4.87 6.34 -8.13
CA SER A 54 -5.86 7.41 -8.09
C SER A 54 -6.55 7.46 -6.73
N SER A 55 -6.96 8.64 -6.29
CA SER A 55 -7.78 8.79 -5.08
C SER A 55 -9.09 8.00 -5.18
N ALA A 56 -9.65 7.82 -6.38
CA ALA A 56 -10.81 6.97 -6.62
C ALA A 56 -10.52 5.48 -6.36
N GLN A 57 -9.34 4.98 -6.78
CA GLN A 57 -8.90 3.61 -6.49
C GLN A 57 -8.66 3.37 -4.99
N VAL A 58 -8.14 4.38 -4.28
CA VAL A 58 -8.05 4.32 -2.82
C VAL A 58 -9.46 4.32 -2.21
N ARG A 59 -10.38 5.16 -2.69
CA ARG A 59 -11.75 5.27 -2.14
C ARG A 59 -12.55 3.97 -2.23
N THR A 60 -12.32 3.13 -3.24
CA THR A 60 -13.05 1.85 -3.34
C THR A 60 -12.59 0.83 -2.31
N MET A 61 -11.42 1.03 -1.67
CA MET A 61 -10.85 0.15 -0.63
C MET A 61 -10.96 -1.34 -0.96
N HIS A 62 -10.82 -1.67 -2.24
CA HIS A 62 -10.97 -3.04 -2.72
C HIS A 62 -9.94 -3.96 -2.03
N PRO A 63 -10.28 -5.20 -1.64
CA PRO A 63 -9.41 -6.05 -0.84
C PRO A 63 -7.98 -6.23 -1.39
N SER A 64 -7.78 -6.23 -2.72
CA SER A 64 -6.43 -6.27 -3.31
C SER A 64 -5.60 -5.03 -2.98
N TYR A 65 -6.21 -3.84 -3.00
CA TYR A 65 -5.54 -2.59 -2.63
C TYR A 65 -5.20 -2.55 -1.14
N ILE A 66 -6.08 -3.06 -0.28
CA ILE A 66 -5.79 -3.18 1.16
C ILE A 66 -4.60 -4.10 1.40
N ASN A 67 -4.59 -5.27 0.75
CA ASN A 67 -3.47 -6.19 0.85
C ASN A 67 -2.17 -5.56 0.38
N MET A 68 -2.21 -4.89 -0.78
CA MET A 68 -1.08 -4.15 -1.33
C MET A 68 -0.56 -3.10 -0.33
N LEU A 69 -1.43 -2.27 0.24
CA LEU A 69 -1.07 -1.21 1.18
C LEU A 69 -0.55 -1.75 2.53
N LEU A 70 -1.13 -2.86 3.03
CA LEU A 70 -0.63 -3.55 4.21
C LEU A 70 0.77 -4.12 3.99
N ILE A 71 1.01 -4.77 2.84
CA ILE A 71 2.34 -5.27 2.49
C ILE A 71 3.33 -4.10 2.37
N GLN A 72 2.94 -3.01 1.73
CA GLN A 72 3.84 -1.89 1.50
C GLN A 72 4.19 -1.12 2.78
N SER A 73 3.23 -0.98 3.71
CA SER A 73 3.45 -0.26 4.97
C SER A 73 4.21 -1.09 6.01
N ARG A 74 4.06 -2.42 6.03
CA ARG A 74 4.61 -3.30 7.10
C ARG A 74 5.65 -4.31 6.62
N GLY A 75 5.77 -4.49 5.31
CA GLY A 75 6.74 -5.42 4.74
C GLY A 75 8.16 -4.88 4.81
N ARG A 76 9.11 -5.78 4.70
CA ARG A 76 10.53 -5.45 4.57
C ARG A 76 10.83 -5.16 3.10
N ILE A 77 11.69 -4.16 2.86
CA ILE A 77 12.24 -3.87 1.54
C ILE A 77 12.98 -5.12 1.06
N VAL A 78 12.70 -5.56 -0.16
CA VAL A 78 13.43 -6.66 -0.80
C VAL A 78 14.33 -6.13 -1.91
N PRO A 79 15.64 -6.47 -1.91
CA PRO A 79 16.64 -5.86 -2.80
C PRO A 79 16.48 -6.25 -4.27
N ASN A 80 15.60 -7.20 -4.58
CA ASN A 80 15.25 -7.54 -5.96
C ASN A 80 13.82 -7.11 -6.25
N ARG A 81 13.62 -6.51 -7.44
CA ARG A 81 12.32 -6.30 -8.07
C ARG A 81 11.71 -7.68 -8.32
N CYS A 82 11.13 -8.20 -7.25
CA CYS A 82 10.21 -9.32 -7.08
C CYS A 82 9.40 -9.68 -8.33
N CYS A 83 9.05 -8.67 -9.13
CA CYS A 83 8.33 -8.77 -10.36
C CYS A 83 9.33 -8.84 -11.54
N THR A 84 9.60 -10.04 -12.06
CA THR A 84 10.24 -10.27 -13.38
C THR A 84 9.51 -9.50 -14.49
N TYR A 85 8.21 -9.24 -14.28
CA TYR A 85 7.45 -8.27 -15.04
C TYR A 85 7.61 -6.87 -14.43
N ARG A 86 8.56 -6.07 -14.95
CA ARG A 86 8.32 -4.63 -15.07
C ARG A 86 7.02 -4.48 -15.88
N ARG A 87 5.86 -4.43 -15.22
CA ARG A 87 4.59 -4.07 -15.87
C ARG A 87 4.72 -2.64 -16.41
N ARG A 88 5.31 -2.47 -17.59
CA ARG A 88 5.34 -1.25 -18.43
C ARG A 88 5.49 0.09 -17.69
N GLY A 89 6.27 0.16 -16.61
CA GLY A 89 6.42 1.40 -15.82
C GLY A 89 5.17 1.87 -15.05
N LEU A 90 4.21 0.97 -14.78
CA LEU A 90 2.92 1.25 -14.13
C LEU A 90 2.90 0.93 -12.64
N MET A 91 4.05 0.72 -12.00
CA MET A 91 4.08 0.29 -10.60
C MET A 91 3.66 1.43 -9.66
N PRO A 92 2.78 1.16 -8.68
CA PRO A 92 2.32 2.17 -7.74
C PRO A 92 3.41 2.62 -6.75
N PHE A 93 4.39 1.76 -6.42
CA PHE A 93 5.45 2.09 -5.46
C PHE A 93 6.85 1.99 -6.07
N LEU A 94 7.76 2.82 -5.57
CA LEU A 94 9.17 2.81 -5.97
C LEU A 94 9.92 1.57 -5.45
N GLU A 95 9.60 1.17 -4.23
CA GLU A 95 10.24 0.05 -3.54
C GLU A 95 9.30 -1.15 -3.46
N CYS A 96 9.86 -2.36 -3.55
CA CYS A 96 9.09 -3.57 -3.33
C CYS A 96 9.24 -3.99 -1.86
N HIS A 97 8.12 -4.06 -1.15
CA HIS A 97 8.08 -4.63 0.19
C HIS A 97 7.43 -6.01 0.14
N ARG A 98 7.88 -6.94 0.99
CA ARG A 98 7.27 -8.26 1.19
C ARG A 98 7.07 -8.53 2.67
N VAL A 99 6.05 -9.32 3.00
CA VAL A 99 5.90 -9.91 4.33
C VAL A 99 6.01 -11.42 4.19
N ALA A 100 6.98 -12.02 4.89
CA ALA A 100 7.18 -13.46 4.85
C ALA A 100 5.94 -14.20 5.39
N GLY A 101 5.58 -15.33 4.77
CA GLY A 101 4.44 -16.15 5.17
C GLY A 101 3.06 -15.56 4.85
N HIS A 102 2.98 -14.38 4.23
CA HIS A 102 1.73 -13.72 3.88
C HIS A 102 1.58 -13.57 2.36
N PHE A 103 0.34 -13.65 1.87
CA PHE A 103 -0.03 -13.43 0.46
C PHE A 103 0.86 -14.14 -0.57
N CYS A 104 1.17 -15.42 -0.34
CA CYS A 104 2.04 -16.23 -1.21
C CYS A 104 3.43 -15.61 -1.43
N SER A 105 3.93 -14.81 -0.48
CA SER A 105 5.19 -14.06 -0.58
C SER A 105 5.25 -13.04 -1.73
N CYS A 106 4.10 -12.60 -2.24
CA CYS A 106 4.02 -11.50 -3.21
C CYS A 106 4.45 -10.17 -2.58
N CYS A 107 5.08 -9.30 -3.36
CA CYS A 107 5.34 -7.92 -2.94
C CYS A 107 4.14 -7.02 -3.20
N GLY A 108 4.08 -5.85 -2.55
CA GLY A 108 2.99 -4.88 -2.70
C GLY A 108 2.70 -4.54 -4.16
N ASN A 109 3.74 -4.26 -4.94
CA ASN A 109 3.63 -3.97 -6.38
C ASN A 109 3.13 -5.12 -7.27
N CYS A 110 3.14 -6.35 -6.78
CA CYS A 110 2.72 -7.56 -7.50
C CYS A 110 1.35 -8.09 -7.02
N LYS A 111 0.77 -7.49 -5.97
CA LYS A 111 -0.51 -7.88 -5.36
C LYS A 111 -1.68 -7.11 -5.97
#